data_AF-A0A1X0DHP6-F1
#
_entry.id   AF-A0A1X0DHP6-F1
#
_cell.length_a   1.000
_cell.length_b   1.000
_cell.length_c   1.000
_cell.angle_alpha   90.00
_cell.angle_beta   90.00
_cell.angle_gamma   90.00
#
_symmetry.space_group_name_H-M   'P 1'
#
loop_
_entity.id
_entity.type
_entity.pdbx_description
1 polymer ?
#
loop_
_entity_poly.entity_id
_entity_poly.type
_entity_poly.pdbx_seq_one_letter_code
_entity_poly.pdbx_strand_id
1 'polypeptide(L)' 'MVAITVREVPDQVRDELAARAARSGQSLQEYLRGLLVAMVDKPTARDVVARARARVNTTGVRLDASTILAAKDADRR' A
#
# COMPACT_ATOMS: atom_id res chain seq x y z
N MET A 1 -14.37 -5.77 -17.46
CA MET A 1 -14.87 -5.03 -16.29
C MET A 1 -14.92 -6.00 -15.12
N VAL A 2 -14.41 -5.61 -13.94
CA VAL A 2 -14.51 -6.45 -12.72
C VAL A 2 -15.57 -5.83 -11.83
N ALA A 3 -16.52 -6.64 -11.37
CA ALA A 3 -17.56 -6.23 -10.42
C ALA A 3 -17.30 -6.89 -9.06
N ILE A 4 -17.46 -6.11 -7.99
CA ILE A 4 -17.32 -6.58 -6.61
C ILE A 4 -18.64 -6.33 -5.90
N THR A 5 -19.19 -7.36 -5.26
CA THR A 5 -20.38 -7.26 -4.41
C THR A 5 -19.97 -7.45 -2.96
N VAL A 6 -20.21 -6.44 -2.12
CA VAL A 6 -20.02 -6.52 -0.67
C VAL A 6 -21.38 -6.81 -0.04
N ARG A 7 -21.50 -7.95 0.65
CA ARG A 7 -22.74 -8.38 1.31
C ARG A 7 -22.77 -7.90 2.76
N GLU A 8 -23.97 -7.82 3.33
CA GLU A 8 -24.18 -7.49 4.75
C GLU A 8 -23.54 -6.15 5.19
N VAL A 9 -23.53 -5.16 4.30
CA VAL A 9 -23.11 -3.79 4.67
C VAL A 9 -24.24 -3.13 5.44
N PRO A 10 -24.04 -2.70 6.70
CA PRO A 10 -25.07 -1.99 7.43
C PRO A 10 -25.53 -0.74 6.68
N ASP A 11 -26.85 -0.50 6.62
CA ASP A 11 -27.42 0.61 5.85
C ASP A 11 -26.79 1.96 6.22
N GLN A 12 -26.59 2.21 7.50
CA GLN A 12 -25.95 3.44 7.98
C GLN A 12 -24.54 3.65 7.40
N VAL A 13 -23.77 2.57 7.22
CA VAL A 13 -22.42 2.63 6.64
C VAL A 13 -22.51 2.93 5.14
N ARG A 14 -23.42 2.27 4.42
CA ARG A 14 -23.68 2.54 3.00
C ARG A 14 -24.08 4.01 2.80
N ASP A 15 -24.98 4.50 3.64
CA ASP A 15 -25.54 5.85 3.52
C ASP A 15 -24.49 6.93 3.80
N GLU A 16 -23.65 6.72 4.81
CA GLU A 16 -22.52 7.62 5.07
C GLU A 16 -21.50 7.60 3.91
N LEU A 17 -21.22 6.44 3.32
CA LEU A 17 -20.35 6.34 2.14
C LEU A 17 -20.95 7.04 0.93
N ALA A 18 -22.26 6.91 0.70
CA ALA A 18 -22.96 7.61 -0.37
C ALA A 18 -22.95 9.13 -0.15
N ALA A 19 -23.17 9.58 1.09
CA ALA A 19 -23.07 10.99 1.44
C ALA A 19 -21.66 11.55 1.23
N ARG A 20 -20.61 10.79 1.57
CA ARG A 20 -19.21 11.17 1.28
C ARG A 20 -18.94 11.28 -0.21
N ALA A 21 -19.39 10.28 -0.98
CA ALA A 21 -19.25 10.29 -2.42
C ALA A 21 -19.92 11.53 -3.04
N ALA A 22 -21.15 11.85 -2.62
CA ALA A 22 -21.87 13.03 -3.06
C ALA A 22 -21.14 14.33 -2.70
N ARG A 23 -20.60 14.45 -1.47
CA ARG A 23 -19.78 15.61 -1.06
C ARG A 23 -18.51 15.77 -1.90
N SER A 24 -17.97 14.67 -2.41
CA SER A 24 -16.80 14.66 -3.30
C SER A 24 -17.16 14.79 -4.79
N GLY A 25 -18.45 14.94 -5.14
CA GLY A 25 -18.90 15.02 -6.53
C GLY A 25 -18.72 13.72 -7.32
N GLN A 26 -18.69 12.58 -6.64
CA GLN A 26 -18.44 11.27 -7.23
C GLN A 26 -19.66 10.36 -7.07
N SER A 27 -19.85 9.42 -8.00
CA SER A 27 -20.75 8.30 -7.74
C SER A 27 -20.20 7.41 -6.61
N LEU A 28 -21.08 6.70 -5.91
CA LEU A 28 -20.66 5.76 -4.85
C LEU A 28 -19.66 4.72 -5.37
N GLN A 29 -19.84 4.22 -6.61
CA GLN A 29 -18.93 3.26 -7.21
C GLN A 29 -17.53 3.84 -7.46
N GLU A 30 -17.44 5.08 -7.95
CA GLU A 30 -16.16 5.75 -8.17
C GLU A 30 -15.44 6.05 -6.86
N TYR A 31 -16.20 6.51 -5.85
CA TYR A 31 -15.67 6.77 -4.51
C TYR A 31 -15.08 5.50 -3.89
N LEU A 32 -15.84 4.39 -3.91
CA LEU A 32 -15.37 3.10 -3.38
C LEU A 32 -14.17 2.56 -4.15
N ARG A 33 -14.14 2.69 -5.48
CA ARG A 33 -12.98 2.33 -6.28
C ARG A 33 -11.75 3.13 -5.85
N GLY A 34 -11.90 4.45 -5.64
CA GLY A 34 -10.84 5.32 -5.15
C GLY A 34 -10.30 4.86 -3.79
N LEU A 35 -11.18 4.50 -2.85
CA LEU A 35 -10.78 3.97 -1.55
C LEU A 35 -10.00 2.66 -1.67
N LEU A 36 -10.44 1.73 -2.54
CA LEU A 36 -9.73 0.47 -2.77
C LEU A 36 -8.33 0.68 -3.36
N VAL A 37 -8.20 1.58 -4.34
CA VAL A 37 -6.90 1.94 -4.92
C VAL A 37 -6.00 2.57 -3.86
N ALA A 38 -6.50 3.56 -3.13
CA ALA A 38 -5.73 4.24 -2.09
C ALA A 38 -5.27 3.29 -0.97
N MET A 39 -6.08 2.27 -0.65
CA MET A 39 -5.74 1.23 0.33
C MET A 39 -4.55 0.37 -0.13
N VAL A 40 -4.41 0.13 -1.43
CA VAL A 40 -3.32 -0.69 -2.00
C VAL A 40 -2.08 0.15 -2.33
N ASP A 41 -2.27 1.41 -2.75
CA ASP A 41 -1.18 2.32 -3.12
C ASP A 41 -0.19 2.58 -1.97
N LYS A 42 -0.65 2.47 -0.72
CA LYS A 42 0.22 2.50 0.45
C LYS A 42 0.53 1.08 0.92
N PRO A 43 1.68 0.48 0.51
CA PRO A 43 2.09 -0.80 1.05
C PRO A 43 2.28 -0.71 2.55
N THR A 44 1.86 -1.73 3.29
CA THR A 44 2.11 -1.77 4.73
C THR A 44 3.61 -1.89 4.99
N ALA A 45 4.06 -1.54 6.20
CA ALA A 45 5.44 -1.76 6.61
C ALA A 45 5.86 -3.24 6.43
N ARG A 46 4.93 -4.16 6.67
CA ARG A 46 5.14 -5.61 6.45
C ARG A 46 5.35 -5.93 4.97
N ASP A 47 4.57 -5.35 4.07
CA ASP A 47 4.72 -5.55 2.62
C ASP A 47 6.05 -4.99 2.12
N VAL A 48 6.47 -3.83 2.64
CA VAL A 48 7.77 -3.24 2.32
C VAL A 48 8.91 -4.16 2.77
N VAL A 49 8.86 -4.65 4.01
CA VAL A 49 9.87 -5.58 4.55
C VAL A 49 9.90 -6.89 3.76
N ALA A 50 8.74 -7.46 3.45
CA ALA A 50 8.65 -8.68 2.65
C ALA A 50 9.28 -8.49 1.26
N ARG A 51 8.97 -7.37 0.60
CA ARG A 51 9.55 -7.01 -0.71
C ARG A 51 11.05 -6.80 -0.64
N ALA A 52 11.55 -6.14 0.41
CA ALA A 52 12.98 -5.95 0.63
C ALA A 52 13.71 -7.29 0.81
N ARG A 53 13.15 -8.21 1.60
CA ARG A 53 13.70 -9.56 1.79
C ARG A 53 13.71 -10.36 0.49
N ALA A 54 12.61 -10.34 -0.26
CA ALA A 54 12.54 -10.99 -1.57
C ALA A 54 13.62 -10.46 -2.51
N ARG A 55 13.79 -9.15 -2.60
CA ARG A 55 14.83 -8.52 -3.44
C ARG A 55 16.25 -8.97 -3.03
N VAL A 56 16.59 -8.93 -1.74
CA VAL A 56 17.90 -9.39 -1.25
C VAL A 56 18.14 -10.86 -1.63
N ASN A 57 17.13 -11.71 -1.50
CA ASN A 57 17.25 -13.12 -1.87
C ASN A 57 17.44 -13.31 -3.37
N THR A 58 16.71 -12.59 -4.22
CA THR A 58 16.84 -12.67 -5.68
C THR A 58 18.19 -12.14 -6.18
N THR A 59 18.69 -11.04 -5.63
CA THR A 59 19.95 -10.42 -6.06
C THR A 59 21.17 -11.26 -5.68
N GLY A 60 21.07 -12.10 -4.64
CA GLY A 60 22.14 -13.03 -4.23
C GLY A 60 23.38 -12.36 -3.63
N VAL A 61 23.51 -11.03 -3.73
CA VAL A 61 24.60 -10.26 -3.13
C VAL A 61 24.43 -10.22 -1.62
N ARG A 62 25.48 -10.63 -0.90
CA ARG A 62 25.58 -10.52 0.55
C ARG A 62 26.78 -9.63 0.88
N LEU A 63 26.56 -8.64 1.73
CA LEU A 63 27.61 -7.80 2.29
C LEU A 63 27.70 -8.12 3.77
N ASP A 64 28.91 -8.32 4.27
CA ASP A 64 29.16 -8.41 5.68
C ASP A 64 29.13 -7.01 6.32
N ALA A 65 28.95 -6.98 7.64
CA ALA A 65 28.82 -5.73 8.37
C ALA A 65 30.07 -4.84 8.26
N SER A 66 31.28 -5.42 8.17
CA SER A 66 32.52 -4.65 8.10
C SER A 66 32.65 -3.90 6.78
N THR A 67 32.26 -4.54 5.68
CA THR A 67 32.21 -3.90 4.34
C THR A 67 31.20 -2.76 4.29
N ILE A 68 30.02 -2.95 4.90
CA ILE A 68 28.97 -1.91 4.96
C ILE A 68 29.45 -0.68 5.75
N LEU A 69 30.08 -0.92 6.92
CA LEU A 69 30.59 0.15 7.77
C LEU A 69 31.73 0.92 7.09
N ALA A 70 32.66 0.22 6.45
CA ALA A 70 33.75 0.85 5.71
C ALA A 70 33.25 1.76 4.57
N ALA A 71 32.26 1.30 3.79
CA ALA A 71 31.65 2.10 2.73
C ALA A 71 30.92 3.34 3.26
N LYS A 72 30.20 3.21 4.38
CA LYS A 72 29.50 4.32 5.05
C LYS A 72 30.47 5.37 5.59
N ASP A 73 31.59 4.95 6.18
CA ASP A 73 32.59 5.86 6.72
C ASP A 73 33.37 6.58 5.63
N ALA A 74 33.55 5.95 4.45
CA ALA A 74 34.15 6.57 3.28
C ALA A 74 33.28 7.69 2.67
N ASP A 75 31.94 7.55 2.67
CA ASP A 75 31.00 8.58 2.17
C ASP A 75 30.94 9.83 3.07
N ARG A 76 31.41 9.71 4.32
CA ARG A 76 31.37 10.79 5.32
C ARG A 76 32.65 11.64 5.36
N ARG A 77 33.65 11.34 4.54
CA ARG A 77 34.93 12.05 4.44
C ARG A 77 34.97 12.89 3.17
#